data_AF-A0A6N8DLW3-F1
#
_entry.id   AF-A0A6N8DLW3-F1
#
_cell.length_a   1.000
_cell.length_b   1.000
_cell.length_c   1.000
_cell.angle_alpha   90.00
_cell.angle_beta   90.00
_cell.angle_gamma   90.00
#
_symmetry.space_group_name_H-M   'P 1'
#
loop_
_entity.id
_entity.type
_entity.pdbx_description
1 polymer ?
#
loop_
_entity_poly.entity_id
_entity_poly.type
_entity_poly.pdbx_seq_one_letter_code
_entity_poly.pdbx_strand_id
1 'polypeptide(L)' 'MAHAEVHFGRNVFIGGHDVSHQTFNRHRRGEYHRYNKQPRPAGCVWRRNGDGSRTKVCRFKTLR' A
#
# COMPACT_ATOMS: atom_id res chain seq x y z
N MET A 1 0.63 -4.09 15.80
CA MET A 1 1.98 -4.47 15.32
C MET A 1 1.83 -5.41 14.14
N ALA A 2 2.69 -5.36 13.11
CA ALA A 2 2.67 -6.38 12.05
C ALA A 2 3.44 -7.61 12.54
N HIS A 3 2.73 -8.71 12.83
CA HIS A 3 3.30 -9.92 13.46
C HIS A 3 3.97 -10.88 12.45
N ALA A 4 3.83 -10.65 11.14
CA ALA A 4 4.41 -11.49 10.09
C ALA A 4 4.95 -10.65 8.93
N GLU A 5 5.85 -11.24 8.13
CA GLU A 5 6.28 -10.69 6.84
C GLU A 5 5.33 -11.17 5.73
N VAL A 6 4.96 -10.26 4.83
CA VAL A 6 4.05 -10.51 3.71
C VAL A 6 4.75 -10.13 2.42
N HIS A 7 4.75 -11.06 1.45
CA HIS A 7 5.28 -10.84 0.11
C HIS A 7 4.14 -10.86 -0.90
N PHE A 8 3.95 -9.76 -1.62
CA PHE A 8 3.14 -9.73 -2.82
C PHE A 8 3.98 -10.28 -3.97
N GLY A 9 3.52 -11.40 -4.52
CA GLY A 9 4.12 -12.05 -5.68
C GLY A 9 3.86 -11.28 -6.98
N ARG A 10 3.77 -12.02 -8.08
CA ARG A 10 3.43 -11.47 -9.40
C ARG A 10 1.91 -11.34 -9.54
N ASN A 11 1.46 -10.41 -10.38
CA ASN A 11 0.06 -10.22 -10.76
C ASN A 11 -0.88 -9.99 -9.57
N VAL A 12 -0.42 -9.25 -8.56
CA VAL A 12 -1.25 -8.88 -7.41
C VAL A 12 -1.86 -7.51 -7.68
N PHE A 13 -3.18 -7.44 -7.71
CA PHE A 13 -3.92 -6.21 -7.97
C PHE A 13 -4.82 -5.86 -6.80
N ILE A 14 -4.84 -4.58 -6.44
CA ILE A 14 -5.82 -4.05 -5.47
C ILE A 14 -6.61 -2.95 -6.17
N GLY A 15 -7.93 -3.15 -6.29
CA GLY A 15 -8.81 -2.18 -6.96
C GLY A 15 -8.45 -1.91 -8.43
N GLY A 16 -7.84 -2.89 -9.10
CA GLY A 16 -7.38 -2.80 -10.50
C GLY A 16 -5.96 -2.24 -10.68
N HIS A 17 -5.28 -1.81 -9.61
CA HIS A 17 -3.92 -1.30 -9.69
C HIS A 17 -2.92 -2.39 -9.36
N ASP A 18 -1.87 -2.52 -10.18
CA ASP A 18 -0.78 -3.45 -9.94
C ASP A 18 0.01 -3.04 -8.70
N VAL A 19 0.11 -3.96 -7.74
CA VAL A 19 0.86 -3.82 -6.50
C VAL A 19 1.81 -5.00 -6.30
N SER A 20 2.21 -5.65 -7.38
CA SER A 20 3.14 -6.78 -7.35
C SER A 20 4.51 -6.40 -6.75
N HIS A 21 5.26 -7.42 -6.35
CA HIS A 21 6.65 -7.28 -5.88
C HIS A 21 6.84 -6.35 -4.67
N GLN A 22 5.86 -6.31 -3.77
CA GLN A 22 5.96 -5.58 -2.51
C GLN A 22 6.26 -6.54 -1.37
N THR A 23 7.08 -6.08 -0.43
CA THR A 23 7.32 -6.79 0.83
C THR A 23 6.98 -5.89 1.99
N PHE A 24 6.18 -6.40 2.92
CA PHE A 24 5.75 -5.70 4.12
C PHE A 24 6.10 -6.49 5.38
N ASN A 25 6.59 -5.79 6.39
CA ASN A 25 7.00 -6.35 7.67
C ASN A 25 6.91 -5.27 8.77
N ARG A 26 7.47 -5.55 9.95
CA ARG A 26 7.43 -4.61 11.09
C ARG A 26 8.02 -3.22 10.80
N HIS A 27 8.96 -3.11 9.86
CA HIS A 27 9.65 -1.87 9.48
C HIS A 27 9.07 -1.21 8.22
N ARG A 28 8.41 -1.99 7.35
CA ARG A 28 7.80 -1.53 6.09
C ARG A 28 6.35 -1.98 6.04
N ARG A 29 5.41 -1.09 6.31
CA ARG A 29 3.96 -1.39 6.37
C ARG A 29 3.28 -0.97 5.07
N GLY A 30 2.13 -1.55 4.76
CA GLY A 30 1.33 -1.23 3.57
C GLY A 30 -0.09 -0.83 3.96
N GLU A 31 -0.60 0.25 3.37
CA GLU A 31 -1.96 0.72 3.55
C GLU A 31 -2.55 1.09 2.19
N TYR A 32 -3.64 0.44 1.81
CA TYR A 32 -4.24 0.55 0.48
C TYR A 32 -5.69 1.03 0.59
N HIS A 33 -5.92 2.31 0.32
CA HIS A 33 -7.25 2.91 0.34
C HIS A 33 -7.85 2.99 -1.06
N ARG A 34 -9.05 2.45 -1.19
CA ARG A 34 -9.83 2.48 -2.43
C ARG A 34 -10.95 3.51 -2.32
N TYR A 35 -11.11 4.30 -3.38
CA TYR A 35 -12.15 5.32 -3.47
C TYR A 35 -12.98 5.14 -4.74
N ASN A 36 -14.24 5.54 -4.69
CA ASN A 36 -15.11 5.58 -5.89
C ASN A 36 -14.83 6.81 -6.77
N LYS A 37 -14.17 7.84 -6.20
CA LYS A 37 -13.78 9.08 -6.86
C LYS A 37 -12.25 9.22 -6.83
N GLN A 38 -11.69 10.11 -7.67
CA GLN A 38 -10.25 10.36 -7.69
C GLN A 38 -9.80 10.97 -6.35
N PRO A 39 -8.93 10.29 -5.57
CA PRO A 39 -8.42 10.86 -4.32
C PRO A 39 -7.43 12.00 -4.58
N ARG A 40 -7.32 12.93 -3.62
CA ARG A 40 -6.30 13.98 -3.60
C ARG A 40 -5.59 13.95 -2.23
N PRO A 41 -4.27 13.64 -2.18
CA PRO A 41 -3.42 13.20 -3.28
C PRO A 41 -3.74 11.75 -3.71
N ALA A 42 -3.56 11.45 -4.99
CA ALA A 42 -3.60 10.10 -5.54
C ALA A 42 -2.20 9.48 -5.60
N GLY A 43 -2.15 8.16 -5.68
CA GLY A 43 -0.92 7.39 -5.81
C GLY A 43 -0.41 6.83 -4.49
N CYS A 44 0.80 6.28 -4.54
CA CYS A 44 1.47 5.66 -3.41
C CYS A 44 2.63 6.52 -2.92
N VAL A 45 2.70 6.74 -1.60
CA VAL A 45 3.81 7.46 -0.99
C VAL A 45 4.29 6.73 0.27
N TRP A 46 5.59 6.78 0.52
CA TRP A 46 6.13 6.33 1.80
C TRP A 46 5.98 7.44 2.84
N ARG A 47 5.41 7.10 3.98
CA ARG A 47 5.31 7.96 5.17
C ARG A 47 6.17 7.37 6.28
N ARG A 48 7.00 8.19 6.91
CA ARG A 48 7.73 7.79 8.12
C ARG A 48 6.75 7.78 9.29
N ASN A 49 6.88 6.76 10.13
CA ASN A 49 6.16 6.64 11.38
C ASN A 49 7.07 7.11 12.53
N GLY A 50 6.48 7.43 13.69
CA GLY A 50 7.23 7.86 14.88
C GLY A 50 8.13 6.77 15.48
N ASP A 51 7.87 5.50 15.18
CA ASP A 51 8.64 4.34 15.65
C ASP A 51 9.82 3.95 14.73
N GLY A 52 10.20 4.84 13.80
CA GLY A 52 11.28 4.60 12.83
C GLY A 52 10.89 3.68 11.66
N SER A 53 9.70 3.08 11.67
CA SER A 53 9.18 2.35 10.51
C SER A 53 8.65 3.31 9.43
N ARG A 54 8.26 2.76 8.28
CA ARG A 54 7.57 3.51 7.23
C ARG A 54 6.35 2.74 6.73
N THR A 55 5.31 3.48 6.35
CA THR A 55 4.09 2.95 5.75
C THR A 55 3.96 3.43 4.31
N LYS A 56 3.80 2.50 3.36
CA LYS A 56 3.43 2.83 1.98
C LYS A 56 1.93 3.05 1.95
N VAL A 57 1.52 4.30 1.88
CA VAL A 57 0.11 4.69 1.82
C VAL A 57 -0.25 4.90 0.37
N CYS A 58 -1.12 4.04 -0.16
CA CYS A 58 -1.63 4.09 -1.51
C CYS A 58 -3.09 4.54 -1.49
N ARG A 59 -3.40 5.59 -2.25
CA ARG A 59 -4.76 6.09 -2.46
C ARG A 59 -5.07 6.06 -3.94
N PHE A 60 -6.04 5.25 -4.33
CA PHE A 60 -6.43 5.12 -5.73
C PHE A 60 -7.93 5.00 -5.91
N LYS A 61 -8.40 5.48 -7.06
CA LYS A 61 -9.74 5.21 -7.53
C LYS A 61 -9.81 3.77 -8.00
N THR A 62 -10.85 3.04 -7.60
CA THR A 62 -11.12 1.71 -8.12
C THR A 62 -11.31 1.76 -9.64
N LEU A 63 -10.56 0.93 -10.38
CA LEU A 63 -10.81 0.70 -11.79
C LEU A 63 -11.96 -0.31 -11.90
N ARG A 64 -12.99 0.02 -12.67
CA ARG A 64 -14.10 -0.87 -13.00
C ARG A 64 -13.85 -1.50 -14.35
#